data_AF-A0A822BCV7-F1
#
_entry.id   AF-A0A822BCV7-F1
#
_cell.length_a   1.000
_cell.length_b   1.000
_cell.length_c   1.000
_cell.angle_alpha   90.00
_cell.angle_beta   90.00
_cell.angle_gamma   90.00
#
_symmetry.space_group_name_H-M   'P 1'
#
loop_
_entity.id
_entity.type
_entity.pdbx_description
1 polymer ?
#
loop_
_entity_poly.entity_id
_entity_poly.type
_entity_poly.pdbx_seq_one_letter_code
_entity_poly.pdbx_strand_id
1 'polypeptide(L)'
;MNLDAVSLALAQISFTIKSLSKNNFKNSITEISNLITEYGFEAERHLYRTLLTYIDLQSIEENNSILKRSDNIHLNYLQQEISSLILKPNFITLICYAFDTAITQKSFKLPSSSNGFLTLLCKLLKLNHVQELIFVLALQNSIHTEIQILVHEHIQKCLPDFIQTIIEFDHGLKETGLIDLPVEVLHLLLIQIRQYVSNESSILNVEQYEQLLNLLRKEYPIERIGNNNLLILLPILYPSNIISNDLTSTQILSDSSNLSTAVWQMDGILSEVILEMGYDFTSSIEHCRNALVHFGLQELKPSTIARILSSMIKTHSGLTENTTIYDSNGIEMITNNDKNSSQTWNVDTFVIAINDLVPTVNWKDVVKEFDHPGFLVRDRQALILLVTALRRALSTEQYIDLLYGRWNNVEGQLSWLAQAIRYPDVFCFGDHPAHPVLIDCLKHPLDDTKETWTWRSLNLIECLLRIADTGLYPIVLEIFKHGIQRSGELIFLGLLQLHTIWTTLKQELLQLIIPTFLPNSPNANPLLNYMWNSQHHTTALRTTLLTALADWYNRSNDNEQQQRLSRVLEIVQDLKALPILLAAQPITFILDLACLASRRGYLKLDKWLSDKLREHQ
;
A
#
# COMPACT_ATOMS: atom_id res chain seq x y z
N MET A 1 9.54 -16.93 34.02
CA MET A 1 9.39 -17.64 32.73
C MET A 1 8.13 -17.10 32.09
N ASN A 2 8.26 -16.16 31.16
CA ASN A 2 7.12 -15.72 30.36
C ASN A 2 6.97 -16.74 29.24
N LEU A 3 6.14 -17.77 29.46
CA LEU A 3 5.71 -18.62 28.36
C LEU A 3 4.71 -17.80 27.53
N ASP A 4 5.03 -17.63 26.26
CA ASP A 4 4.16 -17.00 25.26
C ASP A 4 2.79 -17.72 25.25
N ALA A 5 1.69 -16.98 25.17
CA ALA A 5 0.34 -17.54 25.24
C ALA A 5 0.12 -18.64 24.18
N VAL A 6 0.72 -18.46 23.00
CA VAL A 6 0.72 -19.45 21.90
C VAL A 6 1.45 -20.73 22.32
N SER A 7 2.62 -20.62 22.96
CA SER A 7 3.38 -21.80 23.41
C SER A 7 2.61 -22.66 24.42
N LEU A 8 1.79 -22.02 25.26
CA LEU A 8 0.93 -22.70 26.22
C LEU A 8 -0.23 -23.42 25.52
N ALA A 9 -0.86 -22.77 24.53
CA ALA A 9 -1.91 -23.38 23.71
C ALA A 9 -1.39 -24.60 22.93
N LEU A 10 -0.19 -24.52 22.35
CA LEU A 10 0.45 -25.65 21.65
C LEU A 10 0.76 -26.81 22.62
N ALA A 11 1.21 -26.51 23.83
CA ALA A 11 1.44 -27.52 24.86
C ALA A 11 0.12 -28.18 25.30
N GLN A 12 -0.96 -27.42 25.40
CA GLN A 12 -2.30 -27.91 25.72
C GLN A 12 -2.86 -28.81 24.60
N ILE A 13 -2.69 -28.44 23.33
CA ILE A 13 -3.03 -29.30 22.17
C ILE A 13 -2.24 -30.62 22.24
N SER A 14 -0.95 -30.55 22.57
CA SER A 14 -0.11 -31.75 22.70
C SER A 14 -0.60 -32.68 23.83
N PHE A 15 -0.97 -32.09 24.97
CA PHE A 15 -1.44 -32.84 26.14
C PHE A 15 -2.83 -33.45 25.93
N THR A 16 -3.75 -32.69 25.33
CA THR A 16 -5.10 -33.16 25.00
C THR A 16 -5.05 -34.31 23.99
N ILE A 17 -4.21 -34.20 22.95
CA ILE A 17 -4.01 -35.29 21.98
C ILE A 17 -3.38 -36.52 22.64
N LYS A 18 -2.38 -36.34 23.51
CA LYS A 18 -1.75 -37.47 24.24
C LYS A 18 -2.72 -38.18 25.19
N SER A 19 -3.70 -37.47 25.74
CA SER A 19 -4.69 -38.00 26.69
C SER A 19 -6.00 -38.45 26.05
N LEU A 20 -6.09 -38.48 24.70
CA LEU A 20 -7.27 -38.94 23.96
C LEU A 20 -7.70 -40.36 24.36
N SER A 21 -8.97 -40.50 24.73
CA SER A 21 -9.64 -41.73 25.13
C SER A 21 -11.09 -41.72 24.65
N LYS A 22 -11.78 -42.87 24.68
CA LYS A 22 -13.20 -42.94 24.25
C LYS A 22 -14.13 -42.07 25.12
N ASN A 23 -13.75 -41.78 26.37
CA ASN A 23 -14.57 -41.05 27.33
C ASN A 23 -14.44 -39.53 27.22
N ASN A 24 -13.27 -39.01 26.82
CA ASN A 24 -13.02 -37.57 26.69
C ASN A 24 -13.03 -37.09 25.23
N PHE A 25 -13.15 -37.97 24.25
CA PHE A 25 -13.08 -37.67 22.81
C PHE A 25 -13.86 -36.41 22.39
N LYS A 26 -15.15 -36.31 22.71
CA LYS A 26 -15.98 -35.15 22.32
C LYS A 26 -15.50 -33.85 22.97
N ASN A 27 -15.17 -33.89 24.25
CA ASN A 27 -14.73 -32.71 24.99
C ASN A 27 -13.35 -32.24 24.51
N SER A 28 -12.44 -33.19 24.25
CA SER A 28 -11.10 -32.89 23.71
C SER A 28 -11.17 -32.28 22.31
N ILE A 29 -12.09 -32.73 21.45
CA ILE A 29 -12.31 -32.10 20.13
C ILE A 29 -12.83 -30.67 20.30
N THR A 30 -13.82 -30.44 21.16
CA THR A 30 -14.35 -29.08 21.38
C THR A 30 -13.33 -28.13 22.00
N GLU A 31 -12.47 -28.65 22.87
CA GLU A 31 -11.38 -27.88 23.48
C GLU A 31 -10.34 -27.49 22.43
N ILE A 32 -9.92 -28.45 21.60
CA ILE A 32 -8.97 -28.22 20.50
C ILE A 32 -9.57 -27.26 19.46
N SER A 33 -10.85 -27.39 19.11
CA SER A 33 -11.51 -26.47 18.18
C SER A 33 -11.52 -25.04 18.71
N ASN A 34 -11.77 -24.85 20.01
CA ASN A 34 -11.75 -23.52 20.63
C ASN A 34 -10.33 -22.92 20.59
N LEU A 35 -9.31 -23.73 20.88
CA LEU A 35 -7.91 -23.30 20.78
C LEU A 35 -7.53 -22.92 19.33
N ILE A 36 -8.03 -23.65 18.34
CA ILE A 36 -7.81 -23.29 16.92
C ILE A 36 -8.52 -21.99 16.58
N THR A 37 -9.74 -21.75 17.07
CA THR A 37 -10.43 -20.47 16.81
C THR A 37 -9.74 -19.27 17.45
N GLU A 38 -9.06 -19.47 18.59
CA GLU A 38 -8.38 -18.39 19.31
C GLU A 38 -6.97 -18.10 18.78
N TYR A 39 -6.21 -19.15 18.41
CA TYR A 39 -4.79 -19.03 18.03
C TYR A 39 -4.52 -19.25 16.53
N GLY A 40 -5.55 -19.56 15.74
CA GLY A 40 -5.50 -19.60 14.29
C GLY A 40 -4.60 -20.70 13.70
N PHE A 41 -3.94 -20.37 12.59
CA PHE A 41 -3.21 -21.32 11.74
C PHE A 41 -2.13 -22.13 12.45
N GLU A 42 -1.40 -21.53 13.39
CA GLU A 42 -0.27 -22.22 14.05
C GLU A 42 -0.75 -23.33 14.99
N ALA A 43 -1.89 -23.13 15.66
CA ALA A 43 -2.54 -24.17 16.48
C ALA A 43 -3.07 -25.32 15.61
N GLU A 44 -3.68 -25.00 14.47
CA GLU A 44 -4.18 -25.99 13.51
C GLU A 44 -3.04 -26.82 12.89
N ARG A 45 -1.95 -26.17 12.48
CA ARG A 45 -0.74 -26.83 11.98
C ARG A 45 -0.14 -27.79 13.01
N HIS A 46 -0.10 -27.39 14.28
CA HIS A 46 0.45 -28.21 15.35
C HIS A 46 -0.48 -29.37 15.76
N LEU A 47 -1.81 -29.22 15.63
CA LEU A 47 -2.78 -30.31 15.80
C LEU A 47 -2.45 -31.46 14.85
N TYR A 48 -2.41 -31.20 13.54
CA TYR A 48 -2.21 -32.26 12.54
C TYR A 48 -0.84 -32.92 12.65
N ARG A 49 0.22 -32.14 12.92
CA ARG A 49 1.55 -32.68 13.23
C ARG A 49 1.49 -33.66 14.39
N THR A 50 0.86 -33.25 15.49
CA THR A 50 0.81 -34.06 16.70
C THR A 50 -0.06 -35.31 16.50
N LEU A 51 -1.18 -35.21 15.78
CA LEU A 51 -2.02 -36.35 15.45
C LEU A 51 -1.26 -37.41 14.64
N LEU A 52 -0.56 -37.01 13.58
CA LEU A 52 0.24 -37.94 12.76
C LEU A 52 1.38 -38.58 13.55
N THR A 53 1.95 -37.88 14.54
CA THR A 53 3.01 -38.43 15.41
C THR A 53 2.51 -39.62 16.26
N TYR A 54 1.22 -39.63 16.62
CA TYR A 54 0.61 -40.70 17.42
C TYR A 54 -0.09 -41.79 16.57
N ILE A 55 -0.13 -41.62 15.25
CA ILE A 55 -0.66 -42.63 14.34
C ILE A 55 0.50 -43.51 13.88
N ASP A 56 0.43 -44.80 14.20
CA ASP A 56 1.41 -45.77 13.74
C ASP A 56 1.20 -46.12 12.26
N LEU A 57 1.80 -45.31 11.40
CA LEU A 57 1.78 -45.48 9.95
C LEU A 57 2.70 -46.64 9.46
N GLN A 58 3.61 -47.16 10.31
CA GLN A 58 4.53 -48.24 9.92
C GLN A 58 3.82 -49.60 9.82
N SER A 59 2.83 -49.81 10.69
CA SER A 59 1.99 -51.02 10.70
C SER A 59 1.10 -51.22 9.45
N ILE A 60 1.03 -50.23 8.55
CA ILE A 60 0.26 -50.27 7.30
C ILE A 60 0.88 -51.26 6.30
N GLU A 61 2.19 -51.50 6.37
CA GLU A 61 2.92 -52.38 5.46
C GLU A 61 2.89 -53.86 5.87
N GLU A 62 3.02 -54.16 7.17
CA GLU A 62 3.30 -55.52 7.63
C GLU A 62 2.08 -56.45 7.62
N ASN A 63 0.86 -55.89 7.62
CA ASN A 63 -0.37 -56.66 7.64
C ASN A 63 -1.37 -56.10 6.63
N ASN A 64 -1.55 -56.78 5.49
CA ASN A 64 -2.66 -56.55 4.54
C ASN A 64 -4.08 -56.58 5.20
N SER A 65 -4.18 -56.84 6.50
CA SER A 65 -5.35 -56.49 7.31
C SER A 65 -5.27 -55.02 7.75
N ILE A 66 -6.08 -54.18 7.10
CA ILE A 66 -6.53 -52.87 7.56
C ILE A 66 -6.45 -52.81 9.10
N LEU A 67 -5.53 -51.99 9.64
CA LEU A 67 -5.45 -51.58 11.04
C LEU A 67 -6.83 -51.73 11.70
N LYS A 68 -6.97 -52.59 12.72
CA LYS A 68 -8.25 -52.86 13.41
C LYS A 68 -9.01 -51.55 13.57
N ARG A 69 -10.04 -51.37 12.72
CA ARG A 69 -10.74 -50.12 12.38
C ARG A 69 -11.32 -49.33 13.58
N SER A 70 -11.16 -49.81 14.82
CA SER A 70 -11.87 -49.36 16.02
C SER A 70 -10.98 -48.91 17.18
N ASP A 71 -9.66 -49.15 17.14
CA ASP A 71 -8.84 -49.05 18.35
C ASP A 71 -7.89 -47.84 18.38
N ASN A 72 -7.56 -47.23 17.24
CA ASN A 72 -6.77 -46.00 17.20
C ASN A 72 -7.67 -44.75 17.17
N ILE A 73 -7.82 -44.13 18.33
CA ILE A 73 -8.67 -42.96 18.56
C ILE A 73 -8.14 -41.73 17.79
N HIS A 74 -6.82 -41.63 17.63
CA HIS A 74 -6.15 -40.57 16.88
C HIS A 74 -6.45 -40.68 15.38
N LEU A 75 -6.48 -41.90 14.83
CA LEU A 75 -6.89 -42.15 13.45
C LEU A 75 -8.37 -41.78 13.22
N ASN A 76 -9.25 -42.09 14.17
CA ASN A 76 -10.66 -41.72 14.09
C ASN A 76 -10.85 -40.19 14.12
N TYR A 77 -10.03 -39.47 14.90
CA TYR A 77 -10.06 -38.01 14.90
C TYR A 77 -9.58 -37.44 13.55
N LEU A 78 -8.47 -37.96 13.02
CA LEU A 78 -7.99 -37.54 11.70
C LEU A 78 -9.03 -37.83 10.59
N GLN A 79 -9.71 -38.98 10.63
CA GLN A 79 -10.80 -39.30 9.69
C GLN A 79 -11.97 -38.30 9.75
N GLN A 80 -12.29 -37.77 10.94
CA GLN A 80 -13.37 -36.78 11.09
C GLN A 80 -12.98 -35.42 10.52
N GLU A 81 -11.73 -34.99 10.73
CA GLU A 81 -11.25 -33.69 10.28
C GLU A 81 -10.80 -33.67 8.82
N ILE A 82 -10.33 -34.78 8.26
CA ILE A 82 -9.71 -34.73 6.93
C ILE A 82 -10.67 -34.29 5.82
N SER A 83 -11.97 -34.62 5.96
CA SER A 83 -13.00 -34.18 5.02
C SER A 83 -13.26 -32.68 5.08
N SER A 84 -13.17 -32.06 6.27
CA SER A 84 -13.30 -30.60 6.43
C SER A 84 -12.02 -29.89 6.00
N LEU A 85 -10.86 -30.50 6.28
CA LEU A 85 -9.54 -29.99 5.98
C LEU A 85 -9.28 -29.88 4.47
N ILE A 86 -9.66 -30.88 3.67
CA ILE A 86 -9.49 -30.87 2.20
C ILE A 86 -10.22 -29.70 1.54
N LEU A 87 -11.30 -29.20 2.14
CA LEU A 87 -12.07 -28.07 1.62
C LEU A 87 -11.42 -26.72 1.95
N LYS A 88 -10.35 -26.68 2.74
CA LYS A 88 -9.65 -25.42 3.08
C LYS A 88 -8.53 -25.11 2.07
N PRO A 89 -8.34 -23.83 1.70
CA PRO A 89 -7.30 -23.45 0.73
C PRO A 89 -5.86 -23.66 1.26
N ASN A 90 -5.67 -23.70 2.58
CA ASN A 90 -4.39 -23.96 3.23
C ASN A 90 -4.12 -25.46 3.49
N PHE A 91 -4.92 -26.36 2.93
CA PHE A 91 -4.77 -27.80 3.12
C PHE A 91 -3.36 -28.33 2.79
N ILE A 92 -2.81 -27.91 1.65
CA ILE A 92 -1.51 -28.39 1.13
C ILE A 92 -0.41 -28.13 2.15
N THR A 93 -0.34 -26.91 2.70
CA THR A 93 0.71 -26.54 3.65
C THR A 93 0.58 -27.28 4.99
N LEU A 94 -0.66 -27.46 5.48
CA LEU A 94 -0.94 -28.18 6.72
C LEU A 94 -0.55 -29.66 6.61
N ILE A 95 -0.93 -30.33 5.53
CA ILE A 95 -0.71 -31.77 5.39
C ILE A 95 0.74 -32.10 5.06
N CYS A 96 1.38 -31.35 4.14
CA CYS A 96 2.81 -31.55 3.84
C CYS A 96 3.67 -31.34 5.08
N TYR A 97 3.42 -30.27 5.83
CA TYR A 97 4.15 -30.02 7.07
C TYR A 97 3.98 -31.16 8.09
N ALA A 98 2.77 -31.67 8.26
CA ALA A 98 2.49 -32.74 9.21
C ALA A 98 3.18 -34.06 8.82
N PHE A 99 3.16 -34.42 7.53
CA PHE A 99 3.85 -35.62 7.03
C PHE A 99 5.39 -35.47 7.05
N ASP A 100 5.91 -34.33 6.59
CA ASP A 100 7.35 -34.08 6.53
C ASP A 100 7.98 -34.10 7.92
N THR A 101 7.29 -33.55 8.91
CA THR A 101 7.73 -33.58 10.31
C THR A 101 7.63 -34.97 10.93
N ALA A 102 6.59 -35.75 10.63
CA ALA A 102 6.45 -37.13 11.10
C ALA A 102 7.61 -38.03 10.62
N ILE A 103 8.03 -37.84 9.35
CA ILE A 103 9.17 -38.54 8.74
C ILE A 103 10.49 -38.08 9.38
N THR A 104 10.69 -36.77 9.49
CA THR A 104 11.93 -36.18 10.05
C THR A 104 12.14 -36.59 11.52
N GLN A 105 11.06 -36.72 12.30
CA GLN A 105 11.11 -37.12 13.71
C GLN A 105 11.28 -38.65 13.90
N LYS A 106 11.49 -39.42 12.81
CA LYS A 106 11.65 -40.89 12.78
C LYS A 106 10.47 -41.68 13.36
N SER A 107 9.30 -41.05 13.51
CA SER A 107 8.06 -41.74 13.89
C SER A 107 7.55 -42.65 12.76
N PHE A 108 7.92 -42.34 11.52
CA PHE A 108 7.54 -43.06 10.32
C PHE A 108 8.78 -43.25 9.42
N LYS A 109 9.01 -44.48 8.93
CA LYS A 109 9.96 -44.77 7.85
C LYS A 109 9.14 -44.99 6.59
N LEU A 110 9.51 -44.33 5.50
CA LEU A 110 8.85 -44.58 4.22
C LEU A 110 9.20 -45.98 3.71
N PRO A 111 8.24 -46.70 3.09
CA PRO A 111 8.51 -47.95 2.41
C PRO A 111 9.53 -47.75 1.30
N SER A 112 10.55 -48.61 1.23
CA SER A 112 11.54 -48.59 0.14
C SER A 112 11.01 -49.18 -1.18
N SER A 113 9.74 -49.61 -1.23
CA SER A 113 9.13 -50.20 -2.43
C SER A 113 7.65 -49.84 -2.58
N SER A 114 7.22 -49.73 -3.83
CA SER A 114 5.93 -49.24 -4.35
C SER A 114 4.71 -50.12 -4.04
N ASN A 115 4.58 -50.61 -2.81
CA ASN A 115 3.53 -51.57 -2.43
C ASN A 115 2.20 -50.90 -2.03
N GLY A 116 1.67 -49.99 -2.86
CA GLY A 116 0.30 -49.47 -2.70
C GLY A 116 0.04 -48.72 -1.38
N PHE A 117 1.09 -48.20 -0.75
CA PHE A 117 1.01 -47.48 0.53
C PHE A 117 0.00 -46.33 0.47
N LEU A 118 0.06 -45.48 -0.57
CA LEU A 118 -0.89 -44.37 -0.74
C LEU A 118 -2.32 -44.88 -0.95
N THR A 119 -2.51 -45.99 -1.67
CA THR A 119 -3.82 -46.64 -1.84
C THR A 119 -4.38 -47.14 -0.50
N LEU A 120 -3.55 -47.72 0.35
CA LEU A 120 -3.93 -48.18 1.69
C LEU A 120 -4.21 -47.00 2.62
N LEU A 121 -3.40 -45.94 2.55
CA LEU A 121 -3.58 -44.71 3.32
C LEU A 121 -4.89 -44.00 2.98
N CYS A 122 -5.22 -43.85 1.68
CA CYS A 122 -6.49 -43.25 1.25
C CYS A 122 -7.69 -44.10 1.71
N LYS A 123 -7.59 -45.43 1.65
CA LYS A 123 -8.61 -46.36 2.21
C LYS A 123 -8.73 -46.25 3.73
N LEU A 124 -7.63 -46.04 4.44
CA LEU A 124 -7.63 -45.82 5.90
C LEU A 124 -8.26 -44.49 6.27
N LEU A 125 -8.06 -43.45 5.46
CA LEU A 125 -8.63 -42.12 5.66
C LEU A 125 -10.09 -42.00 5.18
N LYS A 126 -10.62 -43.03 4.49
CA LYS A 126 -11.98 -43.09 3.93
C LYS A 126 -12.27 -41.95 2.93
N LEU A 127 -11.28 -41.60 2.13
CA LEU A 127 -11.41 -40.56 1.11
C LEU A 127 -12.27 -41.06 -0.06
N ASN A 128 -13.10 -40.18 -0.63
CA ASN A 128 -13.74 -40.43 -1.93
C ASN A 128 -12.73 -40.21 -3.08
N HIS A 129 -13.11 -40.51 -4.32
CA HIS A 129 -12.19 -40.45 -5.47
C HIS A 129 -11.58 -39.05 -5.70
N VAL A 130 -12.37 -37.98 -5.52
CA VAL A 130 -11.88 -36.59 -5.63
C VAL A 130 -10.97 -36.20 -4.48
N GLN A 131 -11.33 -36.57 -3.25
CA GLN A 131 -10.56 -36.31 -2.05
C GLN A 131 -9.24 -37.08 -2.06
N GLU A 132 -9.22 -38.31 -2.56
CA GLU A 132 -8.00 -39.09 -2.77
C GLU A 132 -7.07 -38.37 -3.74
N LEU A 133 -7.59 -37.87 -4.86
CA LEU A 133 -6.79 -37.13 -5.84
C LEU A 133 -6.23 -35.82 -5.24
N ILE A 134 -7.06 -35.01 -4.58
CA ILE A 134 -6.61 -33.77 -3.93
C ILE A 134 -5.58 -34.06 -2.83
N PHE A 135 -5.79 -35.10 -2.02
CA PHE A 135 -4.87 -35.51 -0.96
C PHE A 135 -3.51 -35.93 -1.51
N VAL A 136 -3.49 -36.76 -2.56
CA VAL A 136 -2.25 -37.25 -3.17
C VAL A 136 -1.51 -36.12 -3.89
N LEU A 137 -2.21 -35.26 -4.63
CA LEU A 137 -1.61 -34.08 -5.29
C LEU A 137 -1.05 -33.07 -4.28
N ALA A 138 -1.68 -32.92 -3.11
CA ALA A 138 -1.13 -32.07 -2.06
C ALA A 138 0.26 -32.56 -1.63
N LEU A 139 0.43 -33.86 -1.40
CA LEU A 139 1.69 -34.49 -0.98
C LEU A 139 2.83 -34.37 -2.00
N GLN A 140 2.54 -34.02 -3.26
CA GLN A 140 3.56 -33.70 -4.25
C GLN A 140 4.46 -32.51 -3.81
N ASN A 141 3.93 -31.63 -2.95
CA ASN A 141 4.65 -30.47 -2.42
C ASN A 141 5.45 -30.77 -1.14
N SER A 142 5.63 -32.06 -0.79
CA SER A 142 6.47 -32.51 0.33
C SER A 142 7.95 -32.18 0.10
N ILE A 143 8.70 -31.95 1.19
CA ILE A 143 10.15 -31.73 1.17
C ILE A 143 10.92 -33.04 0.86
N HIS A 144 10.31 -34.21 1.07
CA HIS A 144 10.96 -35.52 0.90
C HIS A 144 10.75 -36.09 -0.50
N THR A 145 11.84 -36.31 -1.23
CA THR A 145 11.82 -36.85 -2.61
C THR A 145 11.20 -38.24 -2.70
N GLU A 146 11.31 -39.05 -1.65
CA GLU A 146 10.69 -40.39 -1.57
C GLU A 146 9.16 -40.34 -1.63
N ILE A 147 8.52 -39.34 -0.97
CA ILE A 147 7.06 -39.14 -1.07
C ILE A 147 6.69 -38.72 -2.49
N GLN A 148 7.45 -37.79 -3.08
CA GLN A 148 7.18 -37.29 -4.42
C GLN A 148 7.20 -38.40 -5.47
N ILE A 149 8.14 -39.36 -5.35
CA ILE A 149 8.22 -40.54 -6.24
C ILE A 149 6.97 -41.42 -6.07
N LEU A 150 6.57 -41.76 -4.83
CA LEU A 150 5.37 -42.56 -4.56
C LEU A 150 4.09 -41.87 -5.07
N VAL A 151 4.00 -40.55 -4.89
CA VAL A 151 2.89 -39.72 -5.37
C VAL A 151 2.82 -39.77 -6.90
N HIS A 152 3.95 -39.61 -7.59
CA HIS A 152 3.99 -39.67 -9.05
C HIS A 152 3.53 -41.03 -9.59
N GLU A 153 3.99 -42.14 -9.00
CA GLU A 153 3.57 -43.50 -9.38
C GLU A 153 2.07 -43.75 -9.14
N HIS A 154 1.48 -43.19 -8.07
CA HIS A 154 0.06 -43.33 -7.77
C HIS A 154 -0.80 -42.46 -8.70
N ILE A 155 -0.37 -41.24 -9.00
CA ILE A 155 -1.05 -40.32 -9.94
C ILE A 155 -1.07 -40.91 -11.35
N GLN A 156 0.01 -41.57 -11.80
CA GLN A 156 0.05 -42.27 -13.09
C GLN A 156 -1.07 -43.30 -13.27
N LYS A 157 -1.58 -43.88 -12.18
CA LYS A 157 -2.69 -44.86 -12.21
C LYS A 157 -4.04 -44.20 -12.00
N CYS A 158 -4.17 -43.35 -10.99
CA CYS A 158 -5.47 -42.83 -10.54
C CYS A 158 -6.01 -41.67 -11.40
N LEU A 159 -5.13 -40.82 -11.95
CA LEU A 159 -5.55 -39.62 -12.67
C LEU A 159 -6.24 -39.92 -14.03
N PRO A 160 -5.73 -40.85 -14.87
CA PRO A 160 -6.42 -41.26 -16.10
C PRO A 160 -7.79 -41.87 -15.82
N ASP A 161 -7.89 -42.80 -14.86
CA ASP A 161 -9.14 -43.46 -14.47
C ASP A 161 -10.18 -42.44 -13.97
N PHE A 162 -9.73 -41.45 -13.19
CA PHE A 162 -10.58 -40.37 -12.68
C PHE A 162 -11.15 -39.50 -13.81
N ILE A 163 -10.31 -39.08 -14.77
CA ILE A 163 -10.74 -38.25 -15.90
C ILE A 163 -11.63 -39.04 -16.86
N GLN A 164 -11.33 -40.31 -17.10
CA GLN A 164 -12.17 -41.19 -17.91
C GLN A 164 -13.56 -41.36 -17.30
N THR A 165 -13.65 -41.53 -15.98
CA THR A 165 -14.94 -41.58 -15.25
C THR A 165 -15.74 -40.28 -15.37
N ILE A 166 -15.08 -39.12 -15.47
CA ILE A 166 -15.78 -37.84 -15.69
C ILE A 166 -16.30 -37.72 -17.13
N ILE A 167 -15.52 -38.20 -18.10
CA ILE A 167 -15.83 -38.04 -19.53
C ILE A 167 -16.88 -39.04 -20.01
N GLU A 168 -16.87 -40.28 -19.52
CA GLU A 168 -17.76 -41.35 -19.97
C GLU A 168 -19.20 -41.23 -19.45
N PHE A 169 -19.41 -40.54 -18.33
CA PHE A 169 -20.72 -40.44 -17.67
C PHE A 169 -21.33 -39.05 -17.86
N ASP A 170 -22.57 -38.97 -18.35
CA ASP A 170 -23.32 -37.71 -18.56
C ASP A 170 -23.49 -36.85 -17.28
N HIS A 171 -23.38 -37.47 -16.10
CA HIS A 171 -23.37 -36.82 -14.78
C HIS A 171 -22.06 -37.00 -14.01
N GLY A 172 -20.96 -37.35 -14.69
CA GLY A 172 -19.67 -37.67 -14.08
C GLY A 172 -19.13 -36.57 -13.15
N LEU A 173 -19.40 -35.29 -13.43
CA LEU A 173 -19.03 -34.17 -12.56
C LEU A 173 -19.76 -34.15 -11.20
N LYS A 174 -21.01 -34.63 -11.15
CA LYS A 174 -21.81 -34.71 -9.91
C LYS A 174 -21.51 -35.99 -9.14
N GLU A 175 -21.31 -37.10 -9.85
CA GLU A 175 -20.98 -38.39 -9.23
C GLU A 175 -19.59 -38.39 -8.59
N THR A 176 -18.65 -37.65 -9.18
CA THR A 176 -17.32 -37.47 -8.58
C THR A 176 -17.33 -36.48 -7.41
N GLY A 177 -18.34 -35.60 -7.30
CA GLY A 177 -18.38 -34.55 -6.29
C GLY A 177 -17.46 -33.36 -6.58
N LEU A 178 -17.02 -33.21 -7.84
CA LEU A 178 -16.13 -32.12 -8.26
C LEU A 178 -16.81 -30.74 -8.18
N ILE A 179 -18.12 -30.69 -8.40
CA ILE A 179 -18.95 -29.48 -8.32
C ILE A 179 -19.16 -29.01 -6.87
N ASP A 180 -19.10 -29.93 -5.90
CA ASP A 180 -19.34 -29.63 -4.48
C ASP A 180 -18.10 -29.03 -3.79
N LEU A 181 -16.97 -28.91 -4.51
CA LEU A 181 -15.74 -28.32 -3.99
C LEU A 181 -15.82 -26.78 -3.95
N PRO A 182 -15.17 -26.14 -2.96
CA PRO A 182 -14.90 -24.71 -2.98
C PRO A 182 -14.12 -24.31 -4.23
N VAL A 183 -14.42 -23.12 -4.76
CA VAL A 183 -13.85 -22.61 -6.01
C VAL A 183 -12.32 -22.55 -5.95
N GLU A 184 -11.77 -22.19 -4.80
CA GLU A 184 -10.33 -22.11 -4.54
C GLU A 184 -9.67 -23.50 -4.61
N VAL A 185 -10.33 -24.53 -4.06
CA VAL A 185 -9.84 -25.92 -4.09
C VAL A 185 -9.94 -26.49 -5.50
N LEU A 186 -11.04 -26.23 -6.20
CA LEU A 186 -11.21 -26.61 -7.60
C LEU A 186 -10.15 -25.97 -8.51
N HIS A 187 -9.87 -24.68 -8.30
CA HIS A 187 -8.82 -23.96 -9.04
C HIS A 187 -7.44 -24.60 -8.83
N LEU A 188 -7.06 -24.86 -7.57
CA LEU A 188 -5.78 -25.50 -7.24
C LEU A 188 -5.67 -26.89 -7.88
N LEU A 189 -6.75 -27.68 -7.82
CA LEU A 189 -6.81 -28.99 -8.44
C LEU A 189 -6.60 -28.91 -9.96
N LEU A 190 -7.25 -27.97 -10.65
CA LEU A 190 -7.11 -27.80 -12.10
C LEU A 190 -5.70 -27.36 -12.51
N ILE A 191 -5.03 -26.53 -11.70
CA ILE A 191 -3.62 -26.16 -11.92
C ILE A 191 -2.72 -27.38 -11.76
N GLN A 192 -2.91 -28.16 -10.70
CA GLN A 192 -2.09 -29.35 -10.44
C GLN A 192 -2.27 -30.42 -11.52
N ILE A 193 -3.51 -30.66 -11.98
CA ILE A 193 -3.78 -31.57 -13.09
C ILE A 193 -3.10 -31.10 -14.38
N ARG A 194 -3.07 -29.78 -14.65
CA ARG A 194 -2.45 -29.22 -15.86
C ARG A 194 -0.96 -29.55 -15.96
N GLN A 195 -0.25 -29.68 -14.84
CA GLN A 195 1.18 -30.04 -14.83
C GLN A 195 1.46 -31.43 -15.43
N TYR A 196 0.44 -32.29 -15.50
CA TYR A 196 0.52 -33.64 -16.04
C TYR A 196 0.08 -33.75 -17.50
N VAL A 197 -0.12 -32.62 -18.19
CA VAL A 197 -0.57 -32.54 -19.59
C VAL A 197 0.59 -32.05 -20.49
N SER A 198 1.18 -32.95 -21.30
CA SER A 198 2.24 -32.64 -22.28
C SER A 198 2.20 -33.54 -23.52
N ASN A 199 2.72 -33.06 -24.67
CA ASN A 199 2.55 -33.68 -25.99
C ASN A 199 3.32 -34.99 -26.27
N GLU A 200 4.42 -35.29 -25.56
CA GLU A 200 5.35 -36.35 -26.03
C GLU A 200 5.56 -37.53 -25.07
N SER A 201 5.10 -37.46 -23.81
CA SER A 201 5.27 -38.54 -22.82
C SER A 201 4.52 -38.29 -21.50
N SER A 202 3.34 -37.69 -21.53
CA SER A 202 2.59 -37.36 -20.31
C SER A 202 1.47 -38.35 -19.99
N ILE A 203 0.97 -38.28 -18.75
CA ILE A 203 -0.06 -39.15 -18.19
C ILE A 203 -1.44 -38.87 -18.81
N LEU A 204 -1.64 -37.65 -19.34
CA LEU A 204 -2.89 -37.18 -19.92
C LEU A 204 -2.70 -36.52 -21.28
N ASN A 205 -3.54 -36.88 -22.25
CA ASN A 205 -3.56 -36.19 -23.54
C ASN A 205 -4.22 -34.82 -23.40
N VAL A 206 -3.74 -33.85 -24.18
CA VAL A 206 -4.31 -32.49 -24.26
C VAL A 206 -5.82 -32.52 -24.51
N GLU A 207 -6.28 -33.44 -25.37
CA GLU A 207 -7.70 -33.63 -25.71
C GLU A 207 -8.56 -34.03 -24.49
N GLN A 208 -8.07 -34.88 -23.59
CA GLN A 208 -8.81 -35.31 -22.40
C GLN A 208 -8.96 -34.17 -21.39
N TYR A 209 -7.92 -33.35 -21.24
CA TYR A 209 -7.96 -32.16 -20.40
C TYR A 209 -8.92 -31.10 -20.97
N GLU A 210 -8.91 -30.87 -22.28
CA GLU A 210 -9.88 -29.97 -22.93
C GLU A 210 -11.33 -30.46 -22.81
N GLN A 211 -11.57 -31.77 -22.88
CA GLN A 211 -12.90 -32.35 -22.66
C GLN A 211 -13.40 -32.10 -21.23
N LEU A 212 -12.53 -32.25 -20.23
CA LEU A 212 -12.84 -31.92 -18.83
C LEU A 212 -13.17 -30.42 -18.67
N LEU A 213 -12.38 -29.53 -19.28
CA LEU A 213 -12.67 -28.09 -19.28
C LEU A 213 -13.99 -27.77 -19.98
N ASN A 214 -14.33 -28.44 -21.08
CA ASN A 214 -15.60 -28.25 -21.78
C ASN A 214 -16.81 -28.67 -20.94
N LEU A 215 -16.69 -29.74 -20.15
CA LEU A 215 -17.75 -30.15 -19.21
C LEU A 215 -17.91 -29.11 -18.08
N LEU A 216 -16.80 -28.58 -17.55
CA LEU A 216 -16.83 -27.51 -16.55
C LEU A 216 -17.40 -26.19 -17.11
N ARG A 217 -17.11 -25.84 -18.36
CA ARG A 217 -17.71 -24.67 -19.05
C ARG A 217 -19.24 -24.77 -19.14
N LYS A 218 -19.79 -25.97 -19.30
CA LYS A 218 -21.25 -26.20 -19.34
C LYS A 218 -21.91 -25.97 -17.98
N GLU A 219 -21.26 -26.38 -16.89
CA GLU A 219 -21.76 -26.16 -15.52
C GLU A 219 -21.53 -24.71 -15.04
N TYR A 220 -20.43 -24.08 -15.48
CA TYR A 220 -20.06 -22.69 -15.16
C TYR A 220 -20.04 -21.82 -16.44
N PRO A 221 -21.22 -21.43 -16.98
CA PRO A 221 -21.30 -20.56 -18.14
C PRO A 221 -20.83 -19.14 -17.79
N ILE A 222 -20.20 -18.45 -18.74
CA ILE A 222 -19.66 -17.08 -18.61
C ILE A 222 -20.63 -16.12 -17.93
N GLU A 223 -21.92 -16.18 -18.26
CA GLU A 223 -22.99 -15.32 -17.73
C GLU A 223 -23.20 -15.46 -16.22
N ARG A 224 -22.87 -16.62 -15.63
CA ARG A 224 -23.00 -16.88 -14.18
C ARG A 224 -21.72 -16.57 -13.39
N ILE A 225 -20.58 -16.38 -14.06
CA ILE A 225 -19.27 -16.18 -13.42
C ILE A 225 -19.16 -14.78 -12.80
N GLY A 226 -19.88 -13.79 -13.33
CA GLY A 226 -19.85 -12.41 -12.83
C GLY A 226 -20.51 -12.18 -11.45
N ASN A 227 -21.37 -13.09 -10.99
CA ASN A 227 -22.20 -12.87 -9.80
C ASN A 227 -21.78 -13.66 -8.55
N ASN A 228 -20.84 -14.59 -8.67
CA ASN A 228 -20.34 -15.43 -7.57
C ASN A 228 -18.80 -15.41 -7.57
N ASN A 229 -18.13 -15.85 -6.50
CA ASN A 229 -16.66 -15.92 -6.32
C ASN A 229 -15.91 -16.83 -7.35
N LEU A 230 -16.40 -16.97 -8.57
CA LEU A 230 -15.93 -17.82 -9.67
C LEU A 230 -14.88 -17.13 -10.56
N LEU A 231 -14.52 -15.86 -10.28
CA LEU A 231 -13.52 -15.10 -11.05
C LEU A 231 -12.16 -15.84 -11.15
N ILE A 232 -11.81 -16.60 -10.11
CA ILE A 232 -10.56 -17.35 -10.00
C ILE A 232 -10.46 -18.44 -11.09
N LEU A 233 -11.58 -19.01 -11.54
CA LEU A 233 -11.59 -20.06 -12.56
C LEU A 233 -11.55 -19.53 -14.00
N LEU A 234 -11.80 -18.22 -14.20
CA LEU A 234 -11.93 -17.62 -15.53
C LEU A 234 -10.67 -17.77 -16.39
N PRO A 235 -9.44 -17.56 -15.89
CA PRO A 235 -8.22 -17.75 -16.68
C PRO A 235 -8.00 -19.20 -17.13
N ILE A 236 -8.46 -20.18 -16.34
CA ILE A 236 -8.30 -21.61 -16.63
C ILE A 236 -9.38 -22.07 -17.62
N LEU A 237 -10.64 -21.69 -17.38
CA LEU A 237 -11.77 -22.12 -18.20
C LEU A 237 -11.81 -21.39 -19.54
N TYR A 238 -11.51 -20.09 -19.58
CA TYR A 238 -11.61 -19.24 -20.78
C TYR A 238 -10.29 -18.47 -21.01
N PRO A 239 -9.23 -19.14 -21.49
CA PRO A 239 -8.00 -18.46 -21.88
C PRO A 239 -8.28 -17.43 -22.99
N SER A 240 -7.52 -16.34 -22.98
CA SER A 240 -7.72 -15.05 -23.67
C SER A 240 -8.12 -15.12 -25.16
N ASN A 241 -7.80 -16.22 -25.84
CA ASN A 241 -8.17 -16.46 -27.25
C ASN A 241 -9.68 -16.69 -27.47
N ILE A 242 -10.45 -17.01 -26.42
CA ILE A 242 -11.90 -17.28 -26.52
C ILE A 242 -12.71 -16.01 -26.16
N ILE A 243 -12.19 -15.17 -25.27
CA ILE A 243 -12.83 -13.94 -24.80
C ILE A 243 -12.99 -12.92 -25.95
N SER A 244 -12.13 -12.98 -26.96
CA SER A 244 -12.18 -12.09 -28.12
C SER A 244 -13.33 -12.35 -29.10
N ASN A 245 -13.89 -13.57 -29.14
CA ASN A 245 -14.82 -13.95 -30.20
C ASN A 245 -16.31 -13.86 -29.81
N ASP A 246 -16.68 -14.04 -28.54
CA ASP A 246 -18.11 -14.13 -28.16
C ASP A 246 -18.59 -13.04 -27.19
N LEU A 247 -17.71 -12.21 -26.62
CA LEU A 247 -18.10 -11.11 -25.73
C LEU A 247 -17.87 -9.75 -26.40
N THR A 248 -18.83 -9.35 -27.23
CA THR A 248 -18.98 -7.96 -27.64
C THR A 248 -19.31 -7.09 -26.42
N SER A 249 -18.27 -6.65 -25.69
CA SER A 249 -18.04 -5.31 -25.10
C SER A 249 -19.21 -4.41 -24.63
N THR A 250 -20.41 -4.92 -24.38
CA THR A 250 -21.61 -4.07 -24.18
C THR A 250 -22.58 -4.52 -23.10
N GLN A 251 -22.44 -5.70 -22.47
CA GLN A 251 -23.39 -6.13 -21.42
C GLN A 251 -22.81 -6.35 -20.01
N ILE A 252 -21.51 -6.10 -19.80
CA ILE A 252 -20.88 -6.14 -18.45
C ILE A 252 -20.72 -4.71 -17.87
N LEU A 253 -21.14 -3.66 -18.58
CA LEU A 253 -20.94 -2.25 -18.21
C LEU A 253 -21.96 -1.69 -17.20
N SER A 254 -22.90 -2.48 -16.66
CA SER A 254 -23.91 -1.94 -15.73
C SER A 254 -23.51 -1.95 -14.25
N ASP A 255 -22.52 -2.74 -13.83
CA ASP A 255 -22.12 -2.82 -12.40
C ASP A 255 -20.66 -2.38 -12.21
N SER A 256 -20.45 -1.06 -12.32
CA SER A 256 -19.15 -0.38 -12.35
C SER A 256 -18.45 -0.20 -11.01
N SER A 257 -19.00 -0.69 -9.89
CA SER A 257 -18.39 -0.49 -8.56
C SER A 257 -17.38 -1.56 -8.15
N ASN A 258 -17.48 -2.78 -8.71
CA ASN A 258 -16.65 -3.91 -8.26
C ASN A 258 -15.50 -4.24 -9.23
N LEU A 259 -15.61 -3.81 -10.50
CA LEU A 259 -14.56 -4.02 -11.51
C LEU A 259 -13.37 -3.06 -11.35
N SER A 260 -13.59 -1.88 -10.76
CA SER A 260 -12.49 -0.95 -10.42
C SER A 260 -11.49 -1.64 -9.49
N THR A 261 -11.96 -2.36 -8.48
CA THR A 261 -11.11 -3.10 -7.54
C THR A 261 -10.32 -4.23 -8.22
N ALA A 262 -10.92 -4.94 -9.20
CA ALA A 262 -10.25 -6.02 -9.93
C ALA A 262 -9.25 -5.51 -11.00
N VAL A 263 -9.55 -4.40 -11.67
CA VAL A 263 -8.61 -3.72 -12.59
C VAL A 263 -7.43 -3.12 -11.81
N TRP A 264 -7.67 -2.65 -10.58
CA TRP A 264 -6.61 -2.18 -9.68
C TRP A 264 -5.71 -3.34 -9.18
N GLN A 265 -6.25 -4.56 -9.07
CA GLN A 265 -5.48 -5.76 -8.74
C GLN A 265 -4.54 -6.18 -9.89
N MET A 266 -4.98 -6.15 -11.15
CA MET A 266 -4.13 -6.53 -12.28
C MET A 266 -2.91 -5.62 -12.48
N ASP A 267 -3.09 -4.30 -12.32
CA ASP A 267 -1.98 -3.35 -12.39
C ASP A 267 -1.05 -3.41 -11.15
N GLY A 268 -1.56 -3.87 -10.00
CA GLY A 268 -0.77 -4.09 -8.78
C GLY A 268 0.15 -5.32 -8.88
N ILE A 269 -0.35 -6.41 -9.47
CA ILE A 269 0.40 -7.67 -9.66
C ILE A 269 1.69 -7.42 -10.46
N LEU A 270 1.66 -6.56 -11.47
CA LEU A 270 2.85 -6.24 -12.27
C LEU A 270 3.91 -5.50 -11.47
N SER A 271 3.49 -4.58 -10.60
CA SER A 271 4.42 -3.90 -9.70
C SER A 271 5.03 -4.89 -8.71
N GLU A 272 4.27 -5.87 -8.21
CA GLU A 272 4.76 -6.92 -7.31
C GLU A 272 5.75 -7.86 -8.01
N VAL A 273 5.48 -8.29 -9.24
CA VAL A 273 6.41 -9.11 -10.03
C VAL A 273 7.73 -8.37 -10.27
N ILE A 274 7.69 -7.08 -10.60
CA ILE A 274 8.92 -6.28 -10.76
C ILE A 274 9.67 -6.15 -9.44
N LEU A 275 8.97 -6.04 -8.30
CA LEU A 275 9.61 -6.04 -6.99
C LEU A 275 10.29 -7.38 -6.69
N GLU A 276 9.71 -8.51 -7.10
CA GLU A 276 10.31 -9.85 -6.97
C GLU A 276 11.57 -10.02 -7.83
N MET A 277 11.63 -9.36 -9.00
CA MET A 277 12.83 -9.32 -9.85
C MET A 277 14.00 -8.55 -9.20
N GLY A 278 13.71 -7.70 -8.23
CA GLY A 278 14.71 -6.88 -7.55
C GLY A 278 15.37 -5.84 -8.46
N TYR A 279 16.45 -5.26 -7.97
CA TYR A 279 17.11 -4.12 -8.64
C TYR A 279 17.71 -4.47 -10.01
N ASP A 280 18.01 -5.75 -10.24
CA ASP A 280 18.59 -6.26 -11.50
C ASP A 280 17.66 -6.09 -12.70
N PHE A 281 16.35 -5.94 -12.47
CA PHE A 281 15.39 -5.56 -13.51
C PHE A 281 15.80 -4.28 -14.25
N THR A 282 16.46 -3.34 -13.57
CA THR A 282 16.95 -2.09 -14.15
C THR A 282 18.45 -2.08 -14.46
N SER A 283 19.11 -3.24 -14.47
CA SER A 283 20.55 -3.39 -14.74
C SER A 283 20.95 -2.90 -16.14
N SER A 284 20.13 -3.18 -17.16
CA SER A 284 20.34 -2.74 -18.54
C SER A 284 19.02 -2.44 -19.24
N ILE A 285 19.08 -1.59 -20.27
CA ILE A 285 17.90 -1.20 -21.07
C ILE A 285 17.31 -2.43 -21.75
N GLU A 286 18.15 -3.28 -22.32
CA GLU A 286 17.72 -4.50 -23.03
C GLU A 286 17.05 -5.50 -22.08
N HIS A 287 17.60 -5.70 -20.88
CA HIS A 287 17.02 -6.60 -19.88
C HIS A 287 15.65 -6.09 -19.40
N CYS A 288 15.56 -4.81 -19.03
CA CYS A 288 14.31 -4.17 -18.62
C CYS A 288 13.25 -4.28 -19.74
N ARG A 289 13.65 -4.01 -20.99
CA ARG A 289 12.78 -4.09 -22.15
C ARG A 289 12.24 -5.50 -22.38
N ASN A 290 13.12 -6.50 -22.36
CA ASN A 290 12.74 -7.88 -22.62
C ASN A 290 11.82 -8.42 -21.51
N ALA A 291 12.10 -8.07 -20.25
CA ALA A 291 11.22 -8.39 -19.13
C ALA A 291 9.84 -7.75 -19.31
N LEU A 292 9.77 -6.46 -19.67
CA LEU A 292 8.50 -5.78 -19.92
C LEU A 292 7.68 -6.44 -21.04
N VAL A 293 8.34 -6.82 -22.15
CA VAL A 293 7.68 -7.52 -23.26
C VAL A 293 7.21 -8.92 -22.86
N HIS A 294 8.01 -9.65 -22.08
CA HIS A 294 7.71 -11.02 -21.66
C HIS A 294 6.47 -11.10 -20.76
N PHE A 295 6.24 -10.10 -19.91
CA PHE A 295 5.02 -9.98 -19.11
C PHE A 295 3.79 -9.45 -19.89
N GLY A 296 3.87 -9.37 -21.23
CA GLY A 296 2.74 -9.01 -22.10
C GLY A 296 2.45 -7.51 -22.19
N LEU A 297 3.41 -6.64 -21.86
CA LEU A 297 3.21 -5.19 -21.74
C LEU A 297 3.35 -4.43 -23.07
N GLN A 298 2.82 -4.98 -24.17
CA GLN A 298 2.81 -4.28 -25.47
C GLN A 298 1.89 -3.03 -25.46
N GLU A 299 0.96 -2.95 -24.51
CA GLU A 299 0.08 -1.78 -24.28
C GLU A 299 0.19 -1.27 -22.83
N LEU A 300 1.33 -0.67 -22.48
CA LEU A 300 1.49 -0.04 -21.16
C LEU A 300 0.56 1.16 -21.00
N LYS A 301 -0.39 1.05 -20.06
CA LYS A 301 -1.22 2.19 -19.66
C LYS A 301 -0.43 3.13 -18.76
N PRO A 302 -0.72 4.46 -18.79
CA PRO A 302 -0.08 5.43 -17.90
C PRO A 302 -0.22 5.08 -16.40
N SER A 303 -1.34 4.46 -16.01
CA SER A 303 -1.61 4.01 -14.63
C SER A 303 -0.63 2.94 -14.15
N THR A 304 -0.34 1.96 -15.01
CA THR A 304 0.59 0.87 -14.71
C THR A 304 2.02 1.41 -14.54
N ILE A 305 2.45 2.32 -15.43
CA ILE A 305 3.77 2.97 -15.35
C ILE A 305 3.89 3.76 -14.03
N ALA A 306 2.87 4.54 -13.68
CA ALA A 306 2.86 5.31 -12.44
C ALA A 306 2.95 4.40 -11.21
N ARG A 307 2.27 3.25 -11.20
CA ARG A 307 2.33 2.25 -10.11
C ARG A 307 3.70 1.58 -9.99
N ILE A 308 4.32 1.23 -11.12
CA ILE A 308 5.68 0.65 -11.12
C ILE A 308 6.67 1.67 -10.57
N LEU A 309 6.65 2.92 -11.07
CA LEU A 309 7.49 3.99 -10.56
C LEU A 309 7.26 4.25 -9.07
N SER A 310 6.00 4.27 -8.65
CA SER A 310 5.63 4.44 -7.23
C SER A 310 6.22 3.33 -6.36
N SER A 311 6.19 2.09 -6.86
CA SER A 311 6.76 0.94 -6.18
C SER A 311 8.28 1.04 -6.10
N MET A 312 8.96 1.40 -7.20
CA MET A 312 10.42 1.63 -7.20
C MET A 312 10.85 2.75 -6.24
N ILE A 313 10.11 3.87 -6.21
CA ILE A 313 10.36 4.99 -5.28
C ILE A 313 10.20 4.53 -3.83
N LYS A 314 9.15 3.74 -3.57
CA LYS A 314 8.86 3.18 -2.25
C LYS A 314 9.95 2.18 -1.85
N THR A 315 10.38 1.27 -2.72
CA THR A 315 11.36 0.21 -2.46
C THR A 315 12.76 0.57 -2.95
N HIS A 316 13.14 1.85 -2.86
CA HIS A 316 14.49 2.30 -3.25
C HIS A 316 15.61 1.64 -2.43
N SER A 317 15.27 1.07 -1.25
CA SER A 317 16.15 0.30 -0.38
C SER A 317 15.35 -0.83 0.29
N GLY A 318 16.05 -1.88 0.73
CA GLY A 318 15.46 -2.95 1.55
C GLY A 318 14.83 -4.14 0.81
N LEU A 319 15.02 -4.27 -0.51
CA LEU A 319 14.75 -5.53 -1.21
C LEU A 319 15.82 -6.55 -0.84
N THR A 320 15.40 -7.73 -0.37
CA THR A 320 16.30 -8.85 -0.15
C THR A 320 16.62 -9.50 -1.49
N GLU A 321 17.89 -9.48 -1.90
CA GLU A 321 18.40 -10.35 -2.96
C GLU A 321 18.09 -11.79 -2.55
N ASN A 322 17.15 -12.45 -3.23
CA ASN A 322 17.04 -13.91 -3.37
C ASN A 322 15.66 -14.30 -3.93
N THR A 323 15.45 -14.12 -5.24
CA THR A 323 14.47 -14.94 -5.95
C THR A 323 14.95 -15.16 -7.38
N THR A 324 15.44 -16.37 -7.67
CA THR A 324 15.57 -16.81 -9.06
C THR A 324 14.16 -16.95 -9.62
N ILE A 325 13.85 -16.17 -10.65
CA ILE A 325 12.54 -16.22 -11.30
C ILE A 325 12.62 -17.21 -12.44
N TYR A 326 11.71 -18.20 -12.40
CA TYR A 326 11.54 -19.20 -13.43
C TYR A 326 10.36 -18.79 -14.31
N ASP A 327 10.45 -19.00 -15.62
CA ASP A 327 9.31 -18.80 -16.52
C ASP A 327 8.21 -19.85 -16.27
N SER A 328 7.06 -19.68 -16.91
CA SER A 328 5.94 -20.64 -16.87
C SER A 328 6.28 -22.04 -17.42
N ASN A 329 7.47 -22.22 -18.00
CA ASN A 329 8.01 -23.46 -18.52
C ASN A 329 9.18 -24.01 -17.66
N GLY A 330 9.47 -23.42 -16.50
CA GLY A 330 10.53 -23.85 -15.59
C GLY A 330 11.95 -23.49 -16.03
N ILE A 331 12.12 -22.59 -16.99
CA ILE A 331 13.43 -22.11 -17.45
C ILE A 331 13.89 -20.98 -16.52
N GLU A 332 15.09 -21.14 -15.96
CA GLU A 332 15.74 -20.14 -15.13
C GLU A 332 16.04 -18.89 -15.97
N MET A 333 15.34 -17.78 -15.68
CA MET A 333 15.46 -16.57 -16.50
C MET A 333 16.66 -15.70 -16.11
N ILE A 334 17.29 -15.93 -14.95
CA ILE A 334 18.33 -15.05 -14.40
C ILE A 334 19.53 -15.87 -13.92
N THR A 335 20.66 -15.77 -14.62
CA THR A 335 21.96 -16.23 -14.11
C THR A 335 22.55 -15.17 -13.19
N ASN A 336 22.46 -15.34 -11.87
CA ASN A 336 23.18 -14.52 -10.90
C ASN A 336 24.68 -14.80 -10.95
N ASN A 337 25.38 -14.22 -11.92
CA ASN A 337 26.84 -14.40 -12.07
C ASN A 337 27.66 -13.17 -11.68
N ASP A 338 27.08 -12.00 -11.43
CA ASP A 338 27.85 -10.79 -11.10
C ASP A 338 27.61 -10.30 -9.67
N LYS A 339 28.70 -10.28 -8.88
CA LYS A 339 28.77 -9.82 -7.48
C LYS A 339 28.65 -8.30 -7.29
N ASN A 340 27.99 -7.58 -8.21
CA ASN A 340 27.76 -6.14 -8.15
C ASN A 340 26.25 -5.83 -8.24
N SER A 341 25.48 -6.38 -7.30
CA SER A 341 24.06 -6.06 -7.18
C SER A 341 23.89 -4.57 -6.83
N SER A 342 23.19 -3.85 -7.70
CA SER A 342 22.85 -2.45 -7.45
C SER A 342 21.93 -2.37 -6.23
N GLN A 343 22.28 -1.55 -5.25
CA GLN A 343 21.50 -1.44 -3.99
C GLN A 343 20.22 -0.59 -4.14
N THR A 344 19.96 -0.05 -5.34
CA THR A 344 18.86 0.86 -5.65
C THR A 344 18.44 0.74 -7.12
N TRP A 345 17.19 1.07 -7.45
CA TRP A 345 16.66 1.09 -8.82
C TRP A 345 17.35 2.11 -9.74
N ASN A 346 17.60 1.73 -10.99
CA ASN A 346 18.02 2.64 -12.05
C ASN A 346 16.81 3.09 -12.89
N VAL A 347 16.20 4.20 -12.48
CA VAL A 347 14.97 4.69 -13.10
C VAL A 347 15.22 5.35 -14.46
N ASP A 348 16.45 5.82 -14.74
CA ASP A 348 16.81 6.31 -16.07
C ASP A 348 16.71 5.19 -17.12
N THR A 349 17.26 4.02 -16.81
CA THR A 349 17.14 2.82 -17.65
C THR A 349 15.68 2.44 -17.89
N PHE A 350 14.86 2.48 -16.84
CA PHE A 350 13.43 2.16 -16.92
C PHE A 350 12.65 3.13 -17.82
N VAL A 351 12.85 4.44 -17.66
CA VAL A 351 12.19 5.47 -18.48
C VAL A 351 12.61 5.36 -19.94
N ILE A 352 13.89 5.07 -20.22
CA ILE A 352 14.37 4.84 -21.58
C ILE A 352 13.72 3.60 -22.18
N ALA A 353 13.69 2.48 -21.46
CA ALA A 353 13.06 1.24 -21.93
C ALA A 353 11.57 1.43 -22.25
N ILE A 354 10.83 2.22 -21.45
CA ILE A 354 9.43 2.56 -21.72
C ILE A 354 9.30 3.38 -22.99
N ASN A 355 10.11 4.43 -23.15
CA ASN A 355 10.04 5.29 -24.35
C ASN A 355 10.38 4.52 -25.62
N ASP A 356 11.29 3.55 -25.55
CA ASP A 356 11.64 2.67 -26.67
C ASP A 356 10.52 1.68 -27.01
N LEU A 357 9.80 1.17 -26.01
CA LEU A 357 8.70 0.21 -26.18
C LEU A 357 7.40 0.86 -26.65
N VAL A 358 7.06 2.01 -26.06
CA VAL A 358 5.81 2.71 -26.32
C VAL A 358 6.12 4.20 -26.55
N PRO A 359 6.55 4.59 -27.77
CA PRO A 359 6.90 5.97 -28.09
C PRO A 359 5.73 6.97 -27.98
N THR A 360 4.49 6.46 -27.89
CA THR A 360 3.26 7.24 -27.78
C THR A 360 2.84 7.53 -26.34
N VAL A 361 3.61 7.13 -25.33
CA VAL A 361 3.28 7.36 -23.91
C VAL A 361 3.19 8.86 -23.62
N ASN A 362 2.04 9.29 -23.10
CA ASN A 362 1.89 10.62 -22.55
C ASN A 362 2.29 10.64 -21.07
N TRP A 363 3.53 11.02 -20.79
CA TRP A 363 4.04 11.12 -19.43
C TRP A 363 3.28 12.12 -18.55
N LYS A 364 2.56 13.10 -19.12
CA LYS A 364 1.68 13.98 -18.32
C LYS A 364 0.54 13.19 -17.68
N ASP A 365 0.02 12.19 -18.38
CA ASP A 365 -1.02 11.33 -17.83
C ASP A 365 -0.43 10.37 -16.79
N VAL A 366 0.81 9.88 -16.99
CA VAL A 366 1.54 9.13 -15.95
C VAL A 366 1.68 9.95 -14.66
N VAL A 367 1.98 11.25 -14.76
CA VAL A 367 2.09 12.11 -13.59
C VAL A 367 0.75 12.26 -12.86
N LYS A 368 -0.37 12.39 -13.59
CA LYS A 368 -1.70 12.44 -12.97
C LYS A 368 -2.04 11.13 -12.25
N GLU A 369 -1.61 10.00 -12.80
CA GLU A 369 -1.84 8.68 -12.24
C GLU A 369 -0.96 8.36 -11.02
N PHE A 370 -0.03 9.23 -10.59
CA PHE A 370 0.58 9.13 -9.27
C PHE A 370 -0.44 9.35 -8.13
N ASP A 371 -1.62 9.89 -8.44
CA ASP A 371 -2.75 10.06 -7.53
C ASP A 371 -3.46 8.72 -7.20
N HIS A 372 -2.75 7.82 -6.53
CA HIS A 372 -3.26 6.50 -6.12
C HIS A 372 -2.82 6.15 -4.69
N PRO A 373 -3.54 5.29 -3.94
CA PRO A 373 -3.32 5.06 -2.50
C PRO A 373 -2.00 4.35 -2.14
N GLY A 374 -1.14 4.01 -3.11
CA GLY A 374 0.18 3.41 -2.88
C GLY A 374 1.37 4.38 -2.98
N PHE A 375 1.15 5.59 -3.52
CA PHE A 375 2.23 6.56 -3.75
C PHE A 375 2.65 7.28 -2.46
N LEU A 376 3.95 7.22 -2.15
CA LEU A 376 4.53 7.88 -0.98
C LEU A 376 6.03 8.16 -1.15
N VAL A 377 6.45 9.41 -0.93
CA VAL A 377 7.86 9.82 -0.93
C VAL A 377 8.36 9.91 0.52
N ARG A 378 9.08 8.88 0.96
CA ARG A 378 9.44 8.71 2.38
C ARG A 378 10.66 9.52 2.81
N ASP A 379 11.62 9.72 1.92
CA ASP A 379 12.93 10.27 2.25
C ASP A 379 13.60 10.96 1.04
N ARG A 380 14.83 11.43 1.24
CA ARG A 380 15.60 12.12 0.20
C ARG A 380 15.89 11.21 -1.00
N GLN A 381 16.18 9.93 -0.78
CA GLN A 381 16.54 9.02 -1.87
C GLN A 381 15.33 8.70 -2.75
N ALA A 382 14.16 8.49 -2.15
CA ALA A 382 12.90 8.39 -2.88
C ALA A 382 12.63 9.63 -3.76
N LEU A 383 12.87 10.83 -3.23
CA LEU A 383 12.73 12.08 -3.98
C LEU A 383 13.71 12.15 -5.16
N ILE A 384 14.97 11.76 -4.97
CA ILE A 384 15.96 11.73 -6.05
C ILE A 384 15.50 10.82 -7.18
N LEU A 385 15.06 9.59 -6.88
CA LEU A 385 14.58 8.67 -7.91
C LEU A 385 13.39 9.23 -8.67
N LEU A 386 12.41 9.80 -7.96
CA LEU A 386 11.24 10.42 -8.58
C LEU A 386 11.62 11.57 -9.50
N VAL A 387 12.47 12.49 -9.03
CA VAL A 387 12.90 13.68 -9.82
C VAL A 387 13.75 13.27 -11.01
N THR A 388 14.63 12.28 -10.87
CA THR A 388 15.42 11.72 -11.97
C THR A 388 14.52 11.11 -13.03
N ALA A 389 13.55 10.26 -12.62
CA ALA A 389 12.56 9.68 -13.51
C ALA A 389 11.80 10.75 -14.32
N LEU A 390 11.31 11.77 -13.62
CA LEU A 390 10.52 12.84 -14.24
C LEU A 390 11.35 13.72 -15.14
N ARG A 391 12.58 14.09 -14.75
CA ARG A 391 13.50 14.87 -15.61
C ARG A 391 13.89 14.11 -16.87
N ARG A 392 13.94 12.78 -16.81
CA ARG A 392 14.21 11.94 -17.97
C ARG A 392 13.00 11.85 -18.90
N ALA A 393 11.79 11.84 -18.35
CA ALA A 393 10.54 11.71 -19.08
C ALA A 393 9.98 13.03 -19.64
N LEU A 394 10.09 14.13 -18.90
CA LEU A 394 9.39 15.41 -19.14
C LEU A 394 10.25 16.60 -18.69
N SER A 395 9.96 17.78 -19.23
CA SER A 395 10.47 19.03 -18.64
C SER A 395 9.65 19.42 -17.40
N THR A 396 10.28 20.09 -16.42
CA THR A 396 9.60 20.47 -15.16
C THR A 396 8.33 21.27 -15.38
N GLU A 397 8.35 22.20 -16.33
CA GLU A 397 7.20 23.05 -16.70
C GLU A 397 5.98 22.24 -17.16
N GLN A 398 6.18 21.01 -17.67
CA GLN A 398 5.09 20.18 -18.19
C GLN A 398 4.31 19.44 -17.11
N TYR A 399 4.88 19.26 -15.91
CA TYR A 399 4.26 18.49 -14.84
C TYR A 399 4.06 19.27 -13.53
N ILE A 400 4.74 20.41 -13.35
CA ILE A 400 4.67 21.17 -12.09
C ILE A 400 3.25 21.64 -11.75
N ASP A 401 2.46 22.01 -12.75
CA ASP A 401 1.06 22.39 -12.57
C ASP A 401 0.17 21.21 -12.15
N LEU A 402 0.51 19.98 -12.57
CA LEU A 402 -0.19 18.76 -12.17
C LEU A 402 0.04 18.44 -10.69
N LEU A 403 1.26 18.73 -10.20
CA LEU A 403 1.60 18.58 -8.79
C LEU A 403 0.79 19.55 -7.89
N TYR A 404 0.46 20.74 -8.37
CA TYR A 404 -0.41 21.70 -7.66
C TYR A 404 -1.91 21.41 -7.82
N GLY A 405 -2.29 20.50 -8.72
CA GLY A 405 -3.66 20.04 -8.94
C GLY A 405 -4.28 19.39 -7.69
N ARG A 406 -5.58 19.11 -7.72
CA ARG A 406 -6.26 18.40 -6.61
C ARG A 406 -6.02 16.89 -6.76
N TRP A 407 -5.53 16.27 -5.69
CA TRP A 407 -5.28 14.83 -5.61
C TRP A 407 -6.32 14.17 -4.69
N ASN A 408 -6.69 12.94 -4.99
CA ASN A 408 -7.47 12.07 -4.11
C ASN A 408 -6.60 11.49 -2.99
N ASN A 409 -5.37 11.06 -3.31
CA ASN A 409 -4.33 10.68 -2.37
C ASN A 409 -3.56 11.93 -1.90
N VAL A 410 -4.18 12.68 -0.99
CA VAL A 410 -3.58 13.89 -0.40
C VAL A 410 -2.30 13.59 0.37
N GLU A 411 -2.21 12.43 1.04
CA GLU A 411 -1.00 12.02 1.77
C GLU A 411 0.20 11.83 0.83
N GLY A 412 -0.02 11.20 -0.31
CA GLY A 412 0.98 11.05 -1.37
C GLY A 412 1.44 12.41 -1.90
N GLN A 413 0.51 13.31 -2.22
CA GLN A 413 0.81 14.68 -2.67
C GLN A 413 1.64 15.44 -1.63
N LEU A 414 1.21 15.43 -0.37
CA LEU A 414 1.92 16.12 0.71
C LEU A 414 3.31 15.52 0.95
N SER A 415 3.47 14.20 0.86
CA SER A 415 4.77 13.55 1.02
C SER A 415 5.78 14.05 -0.02
N TRP A 416 5.38 14.18 -1.28
CA TRP A 416 6.22 14.72 -2.33
C TRP A 416 6.57 16.19 -2.05
N LEU A 417 5.58 17.03 -1.78
CA LEU A 417 5.79 18.45 -1.48
C LEU A 417 6.71 18.65 -0.28
N ALA A 418 6.49 17.90 0.81
CA ALA A 418 7.26 18.01 2.05
C ALA A 418 8.73 17.65 1.84
N GLN A 419 9.03 16.55 1.12
CA GLN A 419 10.42 16.19 0.84
C GLN A 419 11.09 17.20 -0.10
N ALA A 420 10.37 17.72 -1.09
CA ALA A 420 10.91 18.74 -1.99
C ALA A 420 11.21 20.07 -1.26
N ILE A 421 10.35 20.49 -0.31
CA ILE A 421 10.61 21.65 0.55
C ILE A 421 11.82 21.41 1.45
N ARG A 422 11.98 20.19 1.97
CA ARG A 422 13.09 19.81 2.87
C ARG A 422 14.44 19.71 2.14
N TYR A 423 14.44 19.34 0.86
CA TYR A 423 15.64 19.08 0.05
C TYR A 423 15.63 19.89 -1.26
N PRO A 424 15.78 21.24 -1.17
CA PRO A 424 15.74 22.11 -2.34
C PRO A 424 16.98 22.00 -3.24
N ASP A 425 18.02 21.28 -2.79
CA ASP A 425 19.15 20.86 -3.62
C ASP A 425 18.74 19.83 -4.68
N VAL A 426 17.76 18.97 -4.37
CA VAL A 426 17.22 17.95 -5.29
C VAL A 426 16.17 18.59 -6.22
N PHE A 427 15.21 19.32 -5.64
CA PHE A 427 14.14 20.00 -6.38
C PHE A 427 13.76 21.31 -5.71
N CYS A 428 13.91 22.43 -6.43
CA CYS A 428 13.56 23.77 -5.93
C CYS A 428 12.33 24.29 -6.68
N PHE A 429 11.25 24.56 -5.95
CA PHE A 429 10.04 25.17 -6.53
C PHE A 429 10.28 26.60 -7.03
N GLY A 430 11.31 27.27 -6.51
CA GLY A 430 11.72 28.61 -6.92
C GLY A 430 12.36 28.68 -8.29
N ASP A 431 12.84 27.56 -8.83
CA ASP A 431 13.43 27.49 -10.17
C ASP A 431 12.34 27.48 -11.26
N HIS A 432 11.11 27.09 -10.89
CA HIS A 432 9.96 26.99 -11.79
C HIS A 432 8.69 27.62 -11.19
N PRO A 433 8.71 28.90 -10.80
CA PRO A 433 7.54 29.55 -10.21
C PRO A 433 6.59 29.95 -11.34
N ALA A 434 5.63 29.09 -11.68
CA ALA A 434 4.57 29.43 -12.64
C ALA A 434 3.88 30.76 -12.25
N HIS A 435 3.64 30.95 -10.96
CA HIS A 435 3.22 32.23 -10.36
C HIS A 435 4.16 32.61 -9.20
N PRO A 436 5.11 33.53 -9.41
CA PRO A 436 6.05 33.95 -8.37
C PRO A 436 5.44 34.98 -7.40
N VAL A 437 5.88 34.96 -6.15
CA VAL A 437 5.63 36.01 -5.16
C VAL A 437 6.35 37.30 -5.61
N LEU A 438 5.60 38.39 -5.71
CA LEU A 438 6.12 39.71 -6.04
C LEU A 438 6.82 40.30 -4.80
N ILE A 439 8.07 40.74 -4.97
CA ILE A 439 8.91 41.24 -3.87
C ILE A 439 9.18 42.75 -3.95
N ASP A 440 8.50 43.46 -4.86
CA ASP A 440 8.77 44.88 -5.18
C ASP A 440 8.58 45.83 -4.00
N CYS A 441 7.80 45.42 -2.99
CA CYS A 441 7.60 46.20 -1.77
C CYS A 441 8.77 46.10 -0.78
N LEU A 442 9.69 45.14 -0.94
CA LEU A 442 10.84 44.97 -0.06
C LEU A 442 11.91 46.02 -0.35
N LYS A 443 12.49 46.60 0.70
CA LYS A 443 13.56 47.59 0.57
C LYS A 443 14.94 46.95 0.66
N HIS A 444 15.03 45.85 1.39
CA HIS A 444 16.26 45.06 1.54
C HIS A 444 16.09 43.72 0.83
N PRO A 445 17.10 43.27 0.07
CA PRO A 445 17.06 41.98 -0.59
C PRO A 445 16.95 40.85 0.42
N LEU A 446 16.25 39.78 0.03
CA LEU A 446 16.17 38.54 0.80
C LEU A 446 17.45 37.70 0.59
N ASP A 447 17.69 36.75 1.48
CA ASP A 447 18.80 35.81 1.37
C ASP A 447 18.68 34.96 0.09
N ASP A 448 19.77 34.92 -0.68
CA ASP A 448 19.86 34.19 -1.95
C ASP A 448 20.17 32.70 -1.71
N THR A 449 19.22 32.00 -1.08
CA THR A 449 19.31 30.57 -0.77
C THR A 449 18.18 29.79 -1.43
N LYS A 450 18.46 28.60 -1.97
CA LYS A 450 17.42 27.74 -2.59
C LYS A 450 16.25 27.42 -1.64
N GLU A 451 16.55 27.36 -0.34
CA GLU A 451 15.53 27.22 0.72
C GLU A 451 14.56 28.39 0.75
N THR A 452 15.05 29.63 0.60
CA THR A 452 14.21 30.82 0.50
C THR A 452 13.46 30.85 -0.82
N TRP A 453 14.15 30.60 -1.94
CA TRP A 453 13.53 30.64 -3.27
C TRP A 453 12.40 29.64 -3.46
N THR A 454 12.44 28.49 -2.78
CA THR A 454 11.34 27.50 -2.79
C THR A 454 9.99 28.13 -2.45
N TRP A 455 9.95 29.06 -1.50
CA TRP A 455 8.73 29.75 -1.06
C TRP A 455 8.31 30.89 -1.98
N ARG A 456 9.02 31.13 -3.09
CA ARG A 456 8.62 32.10 -4.11
C ARG A 456 7.45 31.60 -4.95
N SER A 457 7.13 30.31 -4.96
CA SER A 457 5.96 29.81 -5.70
C SER A 457 4.66 30.06 -4.92
N LEU A 458 3.78 30.91 -5.45
CA LEU A 458 2.44 31.12 -4.87
C LEU A 458 1.60 29.86 -4.93
N ASN A 459 1.69 29.11 -6.03
CA ASN A 459 0.99 27.84 -6.21
C ASN A 459 1.36 26.82 -5.12
N LEU A 460 2.61 26.82 -4.65
CA LEU A 460 3.04 25.96 -3.54
C LEU A 460 2.31 26.34 -2.24
N ILE A 461 2.31 27.63 -1.90
CA ILE A 461 1.65 28.14 -0.68
C ILE A 461 0.16 27.85 -0.74
N GLU A 462 -0.49 28.13 -1.86
CA GLU A 462 -1.91 27.82 -2.11
C GLU A 462 -2.21 26.32 -2.00
N CYS A 463 -1.37 25.47 -2.59
CA CYS A 463 -1.53 24.02 -2.53
C CYS A 463 -1.44 23.50 -1.09
N LEU A 464 -0.46 23.96 -0.31
CA LEU A 464 -0.32 23.58 1.10
C LEU A 464 -1.52 24.05 1.94
N LEU A 465 -2.00 25.29 1.75
CA LEU A 465 -3.18 25.79 2.44
C LEU A 465 -4.42 24.94 2.11
N ARG A 466 -4.59 24.52 0.85
CA ARG A 466 -5.69 23.65 0.43
C ARG A 466 -5.58 22.25 1.03
N ILE A 467 -4.36 21.70 1.14
CA ILE A 467 -4.13 20.38 1.77
C ILE A 467 -4.45 20.43 3.27
N ALA A 468 -4.15 21.53 3.96
CA ALA A 468 -4.48 21.67 5.38
C ALA A 468 -5.97 21.49 5.68
N ASP A 469 -6.85 21.91 4.77
CA ASP A 469 -8.31 21.79 4.92
C ASP A 469 -8.84 20.35 4.73
N THR A 470 -8.01 19.41 4.27
CA THR A 470 -8.40 18.01 3.99
C THR A 470 -8.10 17.03 5.13
N GLY A 471 -7.64 17.53 6.29
CA GLY A 471 -7.37 16.72 7.49
C GLY A 471 -5.90 16.58 7.88
N LEU A 472 -4.97 17.06 7.04
CA LEU A 472 -3.51 17.03 7.31
C LEU A 472 -2.99 18.33 7.95
N TYR A 473 -3.86 19.07 8.63
CA TYR A 473 -3.57 20.38 9.24
C TYR A 473 -2.27 20.42 10.08
N PRO A 474 -2.03 19.49 11.04
CA PRO A 474 -0.87 19.60 11.93
C PRO A 474 0.45 19.47 11.18
N ILE A 475 0.51 18.59 10.18
CA ILE A 475 1.72 18.34 9.39
C ILE A 475 2.04 19.57 8.53
N VAL A 476 1.03 20.14 7.86
CA VAL A 476 1.20 21.34 7.04
C VAL A 476 1.63 22.54 7.89
N LEU A 477 1.04 22.70 9.08
CA LEU A 477 1.43 23.77 10.01
C LEU A 477 2.92 23.66 10.41
N GLU A 478 3.42 22.46 10.69
CA GLU A 478 4.84 22.25 11.01
C GLU A 478 5.75 22.56 9.81
N ILE A 479 5.35 22.21 8.58
CA ILE A 479 6.09 22.58 7.36
C ILE A 479 6.20 24.11 7.24
N PHE A 480 5.10 24.83 7.45
CA PHE A 480 5.13 26.29 7.43
C PHE A 480 5.98 26.88 8.57
N LYS A 481 5.87 26.36 9.80
CA LYS A 481 6.71 26.83 10.93
C LYS A 481 8.19 26.71 10.60
N HIS A 482 8.62 25.61 9.98
CA HIS A 482 10.00 25.44 9.54
C HIS A 482 10.39 26.46 8.46
N GLY A 483 9.52 26.66 7.47
CA GLY A 483 9.72 27.68 6.42
C GLY A 483 9.80 29.10 6.99
N ILE A 484 8.96 29.44 7.97
CA ILE A 484 8.89 30.78 8.59
C ILE A 484 10.18 31.14 9.31
N GLN A 485 10.84 30.18 9.95
CA GLN A 485 12.12 30.41 10.63
C GLN A 485 13.23 30.91 9.70
N ARG A 486 13.19 30.52 8.41
CA ARG A 486 14.22 30.83 7.42
C ARG A 486 13.80 31.88 6.39
N SER A 487 12.53 31.86 5.99
CA SER A 487 11.99 32.59 4.84
C SER A 487 10.66 33.27 5.15
N GLY A 488 10.43 33.61 6.42
CA GLY A 488 9.15 34.14 6.88
C GLY A 488 8.66 35.37 6.10
N GLU A 489 9.55 36.30 5.74
CA GLU A 489 9.15 37.53 5.00
C GLU A 489 8.54 37.21 3.63
N LEU A 490 9.09 36.21 2.94
CA LEU A 490 8.62 35.77 1.64
C LEU A 490 7.29 35.00 1.76
N ILE A 491 7.19 34.11 2.75
CA ILE A 491 5.94 33.39 3.05
C ILE A 491 4.83 34.38 3.41
N PHE A 492 5.14 35.40 4.22
CA PHE A 492 4.20 36.46 4.58
C PHE A 492 3.66 37.18 3.35
N LEU A 493 4.54 37.61 2.43
CA LEU A 493 4.11 38.22 1.17
C LEU A 493 3.27 37.27 0.31
N GLY A 494 3.68 36.00 0.23
CA GLY A 494 2.92 34.99 -0.49
C GLY A 494 1.50 34.85 0.05
N LEU A 495 1.33 34.75 1.37
CA LEU A 495 0.01 34.68 2.01
C LEU A 495 -0.85 35.92 1.69
N LEU A 496 -0.27 37.12 1.65
CA LEU A 496 -1.01 38.35 1.32
C LEU A 496 -1.45 38.42 -0.15
N GLN A 497 -0.62 37.90 -1.06
CA GLN A 497 -0.87 37.90 -2.49
C GLN A 497 -1.88 36.82 -2.93
N LEU A 498 -2.13 35.81 -2.09
CA LEU A 498 -3.21 34.84 -2.33
C LEU A 498 -4.58 35.47 -2.06
N HIS A 499 -5.24 35.96 -3.10
CA HIS A 499 -6.54 36.64 -2.98
C HIS A 499 -7.74 35.68 -2.96
N THR A 500 -7.61 34.53 -3.63
CA THR A 500 -8.69 33.56 -3.83
C THR A 500 -9.05 32.77 -2.58
N ILE A 501 -8.10 32.60 -1.66
CA ILE A 501 -8.23 31.67 -0.52
C ILE A 501 -8.08 32.41 0.81
N TRP A 502 -9.05 32.19 1.70
CA TRP A 502 -9.01 32.58 3.10
C TRP A 502 -9.30 31.37 4.00
N THR A 503 -8.26 30.70 4.47
CA THR A 503 -8.36 29.56 5.40
C THR A 503 -8.06 29.99 6.83
N THR A 504 -8.48 29.18 7.79
CA THR A 504 -8.11 29.34 9.21
C THR A 504 -6.60 29.28 9.38
N LEU A 505 -5.93 28.35 8.69
CA LEU A 505 -4.47 28.24 8.69
C LEU A 505 -3.80 29.52 8.22
N LYS A 506 -4.29 30.13 7.13
CA LYS A 506 -3.73 31.40 6.62
C LYS A 506 -3.77 32.50 7.69
N GLN A 507 -4.89 32.65 8.39
CA GLN A 507 -5.02 33.63 9.46
C GLN A 507 -4.07 33.32 10.63
N GLU A 508 -3.98 32.06 11.05
CA GLU A 508 -3.08 31.62 12.12
C GLU A 508 -1.60 31.85 11.75
N LEU A 509 -1.20 31.52 10.51
CA LEU A 509 0.15 31.75 10.02
C LEU A 509 0.49 33.25 10.03
N LEU A 510 -0.41 34.13 9.57
CA LEU A 510 -0.19 35.57 9.64
C LEU A 510 0.00 36.05 11.09
N GLN A 511 -0.81 35.55 12.03
CA GLN A 511 -0.67 35.87 13.47
C GLN A 511 0.63 35.35 14.07
N LEU A 512 1.12 34.20 13.62
CA LEU A 512 2.38 33.61 14.07
C LEU A 512 3.59 34.36 13.51
N ILE A 513 3.49 34.79 12.25
CA ILE A 513 4.57 35.42 11.51
C ILE A 513 4.80 36.88 11.96
N ILE A 514 3.74 37.69 12.09
CA ILE A 514 3.87 39.13 12.38
C ILE A 514 4.80 39.43 13.57
N PRO A 515 4.64 38.80 14.76
CA PRO A 515 5.50 39.04 15.91
C PRO A 515 6.99 38.76 15.68
N THR A 516 7.32 37.86 14.75
CA THR A 516 8.72 37.45 14.50
C THR A 516 9.53 38.55 13.79
N PHE A 517 8.89 39.41 13.00
CA PHE A 517 9.57 40.50 12.27
C PHE A 517 9.63 41.82 13.02
N LEU A 518 8.69 42.07 13.94
CA LEU A 518 8.59 43.34 14.67
C LEU A 518 9.91 43.81 15.34
N PRO A 519 10.70 42.93 16.02
CA PRO A 519 11.90 43.37 16.71
C PRO A 519 13.12 43.55 15.79
N ASN A 520 13.30 42.70 14.77
CA ASN A 520 14.60 42.51 14.11
C ASN A 520 14.60 42.66 12.57
N SER A 521 13.44 42.69 11.91
CA SER A 521 13.41 42.69 10.43
C SER A 521 13.54 44.10 9.84
N PRO A 522 14.44 44.30 8.86
CA PRO A 522 14.59 45.58 8.15
C PRO A 522 13.40 45.85 7.19
N ASN A 523 12.68 44.80 6.78
CA ASN A 523 11.54 44.88 5.86
C ASN A 523 10.18 44.93 6.57
N ALA A 524 10.14 44.92 7.91
CA ALA A 524 8.89 44.91 8.68
C ALA A 524 7.92 46.05 8.28
N ASN A 525 8.40 47.29 8.19
CA ASN A 525 7.54 48.43 7.88
C ASN A 525 6.93 48.36 6.46
N PRO A 526 7.70 48.10 5.38
CA PRO A 526 7.13 47.90 4.05
C PRO A 526 6.10 46.75 3.98
N LEU A 527 6.39 45.61 4.63
CA LEU A 527 5.50 44.44 4.66
C LEU A 527 4.16 44.74 5.34
N LEU A 528 4.21 45.41 6.50
CA LEU A 528 3.01 45.80 7.24
C LEU A 528 2.19 46.85 6.48
N ASN A 529 2.86 47.79 5.80
CA ASN A 529 2.21 48.75 4.91
C ASN A 529 1.52 48.05 3.73
N TYR A 530 2.16 47.03 3.15
CA TYR A 530 1.56 46.23 2.08
C TYR A 530 0.30 45.50 2.58
N MET A 531 0.36 44.86 3.76
CA MET A 531 -0.80 44.20 4.36
C MET A 531 -1.96 45.18 4.64
N TRP A 532 -1.67 46.35 5.19
CA TRP A 532 -2.69 47.34 5.59
C TRP A 532 -3.46 47.95 4.42
N ASN A 533 -2.76 48.12 3.29
CA ASN A 533 -3.29 48.70 2.06
C ASN A 533 -3.79 47.64 1.05
N SER A 534 -3.83 46.38 1.45
CA SER A 534 -4.38 45.30 0.63
C SER A 534 -5.86 45.57 0.27
N GLN A 535 -6.18 45.36 -1.01
CA GLN A 535 -7.55 45.55 -1.54
C GLN A 535 -8.46 44.34 -1.27
N HIS A 536 -7.86 43.19 -0.97
CA HIS A 536 -8.56 41.93 -0.72
C HIS A 536 -8.51 41.58 0.76
N HIS A 537 -9.60 41.04 1.31
CA HIS A 537 -9.70 40.64 2.72
C HIS A 537 -9.32 41.74 3.72
N THR A 538 -9.50 43.00 3.34
CA THR A 538 -8.97 44.18 4.04
C THR A 538 -9.36 44.21 5.52
N THR A 539 -10.63 43.97 5.85
CA THR A 539 -11.10 43.97 7.24
C THR A 539 -10.42 42.86 8.05
N ALA A 540 -10.35 41.64 7.49
CA ALA A 540 -9.75 40.50 8.19
C ALA A 540 -8.25 40.67 8.41
N LEU A 541 -7.51 41.16 7.40
CA LEU A 541 -6.08 41.44 7.49
C LEU A 541 -5.77 42.55 8.50
N ARG A 542 -6.54 43.64 8.49
CA ARG A 542 -6.38 44.73 9.46
C ARG A 542 -6.66 44.25 10.88
N THR A 543 -7.75 43.52 11.10
CA THR A 543 -8.05 42.94 12.42
C THR A 543 -6.95 41.98 12.87
N THR A 544 -6.43 41.15 11.96
CA THR A 544 -5.33 40.21 12.24
C THR A 544 -4.06 40.94 12.66
N LEU A 545 -3.70 42.02 11.97
CA LEU A 545 -2.56 42.86 12.33
C LEU A 545 -2.71 43.46 13.73
N LEU A 546 -3.84 44.11 13.98
CA LEU A 546 -4.07 44.82 15.24
C LEU A 546 -4.08 43.83 16.42
N THR A 547 -4.68 42.66 16.23
CA THR A 547 -4.66 41.58 17.23
C THR A 547 -3.23 41.09 17.47
N ALA A 548 -2.45 40.84 16.41
CA ALA A 548 -1.06 40.40 16.54
C ALA A 548 -0.17 41.44 17.25
N LEU A 549 -0.38 42.73 17.02
CA LEU A 549 0.34 43.81 17.72
C LEU A 549 -0.02 43.86 19.21
N ALA A 550 -1.31 43.73 19.54
CA ALA A 550 -1.79 43.70 20.91
C ALA A 550 -1.25 42.46 21.66
N ASP A 551 -1.30 41.29 21.03
CA ASP A 551 -0.77 40.04 21.59
C ASP A 551 0.74 40.10 21.80
N TRP A 552 1.49 40.69 20.85
CA TRP A 552 2.92 40.87 20.98
C TRP A 552 3.30 41.76 22.18
N TYR A 553 2.51 42.78 22.46
CA TYR A 553 2.65 43.60 23.66
C TYR A 553 2.28 42.81 24.93
N ASN A 554 1.15 42.10 24.94
CA ASN A 554 0.69 41.37 26.12
C ASN A 554 1.63 40.22 26.53
N ARG A 555 2.43 39.68 25.60
CA ARG A 555 3.42 38.62 25.85
C ARG A 555 4.76 39.12 26.40
N SER A 556 4.97 40.43 26.64
CA SER A 556 6.24 40.95 27.17
C SER A 556 6.30 41.04 28.69
N ASN A 557 7.52 40.85 29.23
CA ASN A 557 7.89 41.24 30.59
C ASN A 557 7.91 42.77 30.74
N ASP A 558 7.74 43.29 31.96
CA ASP A 558 7.61 44.71 32.26
C ASP A 558 8.71 45.61 31.65
N ASN A 559 9.96 45.12 31.59
CA ASN A 559 11.09 45.86 31.01
C ASN A 559 11.02 46.00 29.48
N GLU A 560 10.45 45.01 28.78
CA GLU A 560 10.34 45.01 27.32
C GLU A 560 9.07 45.71 26.83
N GLN A 561 8.03 45.78 27.68
CA GLN A 561 6.75 46.40 27.35
C GLN A 561 6.91 47.84 26.86
N GLN A 562 7.79 48.64 27.47
CA GLN A 562 7.99 50.03 27.06
C GLN A 562 8.62 50.15 25.66
N GLN A 563 9.55 49.25 25.33
CA GLN A 563 10.19 49.20 24.01
C GLN A 563 9.21 48.70 22.95
N ARG A 564 8.48 47.61 23.24
CA ARG A 564 7.46 47.07 22.33
C ARG A 564 6.33 48.06 22.08
N LEU A 565 5.82 48.72 23.12
CA LEU A 565 4.77 49.75 23.00
C LEU A 565 5.22 50.92 22.13
N SER A 566 6.47 51.37 22.29
CA SER A 566 7.06 52.42 21.44
C SER A 566 7.13 51.98 19.98
N ARG A 567 7.56 50.74 19.72
CA ARG A 567 7.63 50.18 18.37
C ARG A 567 6.24 50.01 17.74
N VAL A 568 5.26 49.53 18.49
CA VAL A 568 3.87 49.42 18.03
C VAL A 568 3.31 50.80 17.68
N LEU A 569 3.53 51.81 18.53
CA LEU A 569 3.08 53.17 18.27
C LEU A 569 3.66 53.73 16.96
N GLU A 570 4.96 53.51 16.70
CA GLU A 570 5.63 53.93 15.46
C GLU A 570 4.99 53.27 14.23
N ILE A 571 4.80 51.95 14.26
CA ILE A 571 4.16 51.20 13.18
C ILE A 571 2.73 51.71 12.93
N VAL A 572 1.95 51.89 14.00
CA VAL A 572 0.55 52.33 13.92
C VAL A 572 0.45 53.76 13.38
N GLN A 573 1.43 54.63 13.69
CA GLN A 573 1.52 55.98 13.14
C GLN A 573 1.84 55.93 11.64
N ASP A 574 2.85 55.15 11.24
CA ASP A 574 3.23 54.96 9.83
C ASP A 574 2.04 54.49 8.98
N LEU A 575 1.24 53.56 9.53
CA LEU A 575 0.03 53.03 8.88
C LEU A 575 -1.18 53.98 8.93
N LYS A 576 -1.09 55.10 9.66
CA LYS A 576 -2.20 56.00 9.99
C LYS A 576 -3.39 55.27 10.64
N ALA A 577 -3.09 54.23 11.41
CA ALA A 577 -4.04 53.29 12.00
C ALA A 577 -4.43 53.64 13.45
N LEU A 578 -3.85 54.70 14.03
CA LEU A 578 -4.01 55.04 15.45
C LEU A 578 -5.47 55.13 15.91
N PRO A 579 -6.39 55.82 15.21
CA PRO A 579 -7.79 55.89 15.64
C PRO A 579 -8.48 54.52 15.64
N ILE A 580 -8.13 53.65 14.68
CA ILE A 580 -8.72 52.32 14.53
C ILE A 580 -8.25 51.41 15.67
N LEU A 581 -6.97 51.49 16.04
CA LEU A 581 -6.44 50.68 17.14
C LEU A 581 -6.97 51.16 18.51
N LEU A 582 -7.13 52.47 18.70
CA LEU A 582 -7.71 53.02 19.93
C LEU A 582 -9.20 52.68 20.12
N ALA A 583 -9.88 52.22 19.07
CA ALA A 583 -11.24 51.72 19.12
C ALA A 583 -11.33 50.21 19.39
N ALA A 584 -10.21 49.48 19.37
CA ALA A 584 -10.18 48.03 19.50
C ALA A 584 -10.32 47.56 20.97
N GLN A 585 -10.05 46.28 21.21
CA GLN A 585 -9.89 45.66 22.53
C GLN A 585 -8.57 44.86 22.51
N PRO A 586 -7.86 44.64 23.64
CA PRO A 586 -8.22 44.92 25.03
C PRO A 586 -7.90 46.34 25.53
N ILE A 587 -8.70 46.86 26.48
CA ILE A 587 -8.61 48.24 27.02
C ILE A 587 -7.28 48.58 27.68
N THR A 588 -6.64 47.64 28.40
CA THR A 588 -5.38 47.91 29.13
C THR A 588 -4.27 48.36 28.19
N PHE A 589 -4.01 47.57 27.14
CA PHE A 589 -3.07 47.91 26.08
C PHE A 589 -3.38 49.26 25.42
N ILE A 590 -4.67 49.53 25.18
CA ILE A 590 -5.11 50.77 24.52
C ILE A 590 -4.89 51.98 25.41
N LEU A 591 -5.11 51.88 26.72
CA LEU A 591 -4.84 52.96 27.67
C LEU A 591 -3.35 53.31 27.72
N ASP A 592 -2.48 52.29 27.76
CA ASP A 592 -1.03 52.50 27.76
C ASP A 592 -0.56 53.12 26.45
N LEU A 593 -1.07 52.64 25.32
CA LEU A 593 -0.79 53.20 24.00
C LEU A 593 -1.29 54.65 23.87
N ALA A 594 -2.50 54.96 24.37
CA ALA A 594 -3.07 56.31 24.36
C ALA A 594 -2.23 57.28 25.21
N CYS A 595 -1.77 56.85 26.38
CA CYS A 595 -0.87 57.63 27.23
C CYS A 595 0.45 57.93 26.50
N LEU A 596 1.05 56.93 25.85
CA LEU A 596 2.29 57.11 25.09
C LEU A 596 2.09 58.02 23.86
N ALA A 597 0.99 57.84 23.13
CA ALA A 597 0.63 58.68 21.99
C ALA A 597 0.44 60.14 22.40
N SER A 598 -0.20 60.39 23.55
CA SER A 598 -0.35 61.73 24.12
C SER A 598 1.00 62.36 24.48
N ARG A 599 1.92 61.59 25.08
CA ARG A 599 3.27 62.08 25.41
C ARG A 599 4.09 62.45 24.17
N ARG A 600 3.90 61.74 23.05
CA ARG A 600 4.52 62.05 21.75
C ARG A 600 3.74 63.08 20.92
N GLY A 601 2.63 63.63 21.44
CA GLY A 601 1.84 64.67 20.77
C GLY A 601 0.90 64.18 19.66
N TYR A 602 0.67 62.87 19.56
CA TYR A 602 -0.18 62.26 18.52
C TYR A 602 -1.66 62.16 18.90
N LEU A 603 -2.02 62.37 20.18
CA LEU A 603 -3.39 62.26 20.68
C LEU A 603 -3.67 63.33 21.75
N LYS A 604 -4.89 63.88 21.75
CA LYS A 604 -5.41 64.70 22.86
C LYS A 604 -6.15 63.80 23.86
N LEU A 605 -5.45 63.39 24.92
CA LEU A 605 -5.93 62.37 25.86
C LEU A 605 -7.26 62.74 26.53
N ASP A 606 -7.42 63.98 26.99
CA ASP A 606 -8.63 64.42 27.73
C ASP A 606 -9.90 64.26 26.90
N LYS A 607 -9.84 64.65 25.62
CA LYS A 607 -10.96 64.53 24.69
C LYS A 607 -11.26 63.04 24.44
N TRP A 608 -10.22 62.26 24.14
CA TRP A 608 -10.39 60.84 23.84
C TRP A 608 -10.94 60.04 25.03
N LEU A 609 -10.47 60.29 26.25
CA LEU A 609 -10.99 59.66 27.47
C LEU A 609 -12.47 60.04 27.72
N SER A 610 -12.82 61.31 27.52
CA SER A 610 -14.20 61.78 27.65
C SER A 610 -15.14 61.14 26.61
N ASP A 611 -14.65 60.89 25.40
CA ASP A 611 -15.39 60.20 24.35
C ASP A 611 -15.55 58.71 24.69
N LYS A 612 -14.47 58.03 25.13
CA LYS A 612 -14.50 56.62 25.53
C LYS A 612 -15.38 56.35 26.76
N LEU A 613 -15.35 57.21 27.77
CA LEU A 613 -16.21 57.09 28.95
C LEU A 613 -17.70 57.23 28.60
N ARG A 614 -18.04 58.05 27.60
CA ARG A 614 -19.41 58.18 27.09
C ARG A 614 -19.88 56.98 26.28
N GLU A 615 -18.96 56.28 25.59
CA GLU A 615 -19.28 55.04 24.86
C GLU A 615 -19.50 53.83 25.79
N HIS A 616 -18.96 53.88 27.02
CA HIS A 616 -19.05 52.80 28.02
C HIS A 616 -20.15 53.00 29.08
N GLN A 617 -20.82 54.15 29.08
CA GLN A 617 -22.05 54.40 29.85
C GLN A 617 -23.26 53.96 29.03
#